data_AF-A0A7W3TJI0-F1
#
_entry.id   AF-A0A7W3TJI0-F1
#
_cell.length_a   1.000
_cell.length_b   1.000
_cell.length_c   1.000
_cell.angle_alpha   90.00
_cell.angle_beta   90.00
_cell.angle_gamma   90.00
#
_symmetry.space_group_name_H-M   'P 1'
#
loop_
_entity.id
_entity.type
_entity.pdbx_description
1 polymer ?
#
loop_
_entity_poly.entity_id
_entity_poly.type
_entity_poly.pdbx_seq_one_letter_code
_entity_poly.pdbx_strand_id
1 'polypeptide(L)'
;MAHRPVSSDTNRLAGLDTAMDAMETELKRLSPWDGRSPGEGRRAWLGAPSVRFCEQVLDALDMFPEVLPGDLDIRDVRRIMEDELLAIERLVRRRDRLRRLAAHADAAVHASGGDLMDTVMEVYSLLAHAGRSAGIRPVPGPGDTPR
;
A
#
# COMPACT_ATOMS: atom_id res chain seq x y z
N MET A 1 21.99 25.97 -3.69
CA MET A 1 21.39 24.90 -4.51
C MET A 1 19.94 25.26 -4.75
N ALA A 2 19.47 25.27 -6.00
CA ALA A 2 18.08 25.62 -6.30
C ALA A 2 17.16 24.47 -5.88
N HIS A 3 16.52 24.61 -4.72
CA HIS A 3 15.53 23.66 -4.24
C HIS A 3 14.26 23.80 -5.11
N ARG A 4 13.92 22.74 -5.85
CA ARG A 4 12.69 22.68 -6.63
C ARG A 4 11.58 22.13 -5.75
N PRO A 5 10.57 22.92 -5.35
CA PRO A 5 9.50 22.45 -4.48
C PRO A 5 8.62 21.42 -5.21
N VAL A 6 8.12 20.42 -4.49
CA VAL A 6 7.13 19.45 -5.03
C VAL A 6 5.88 20.17 -5.57
N SER A 7 5.56 21.36 -5.03
CA SER A 7 4.49 22.21 -5.54
C SER A 7 4.70 22.71 -6.99
N SER A 8 5.92 22.64 -7.53
CA SER A 8 6.23 23.07 -8.90
C SER A 8 5.97 22.00 -9.97
N ASP A 9 5.63 20.77 -9.56
CA ASP A 9 5.44 19.62 -10.45
C ASP A 9 3.97 19.12 -10.43
N THR A 10 2.99 20.05 -10.40
CA THR A 10 1.54 19.74 -10.39
C THR A 10 1.10 18.78 -11.50
N ASN A 11 1.71 18.86 -12.68
CA ASN A 11 1.43 17.95 -13.80
C ASN A 11 1.84 16.49 -13.49
N ARG A 12 2.89 16.29 -12.67
CA ARG A 12 3.33 14.95 -12.27
C ARG A 12 2.43 14.36 -11.20
N LEU A 13 1.92 15.19 -10.29
CA LEU A 13 0.92 14.77 -9.29
C LEU A 13 -0.38 14.35 -9.98
N ALA A 14 -0.90 15.16 -10.91
CA ALA A 14 -2.11 14.80 -11.68
C ALA A 14 -1.93 13.51 -12.51
N GLY A 15 -0.74 13.29 -13.07
CA GLY A 15 -0.40 12.05 -13.76
C GLY A 15 -0.35 10.84 -12.83
N LEU A 16 0.12 11.01 -11.58
CA LEU A 16 0.11 9.97 -10.56
C LEU A 16 -1.32 9.63 -10.14
N ASP A 17 -2.17 10.63 -9.91
CA ASP A 17 -3.58 10.44 -9.55
C ASP A 17 -4.32 9.64 -10.64
N THR A 18 -4.15 10.03 -11.91
CA THR A 18 -4.75 9.30 -13.04
C THR A 18 -4.31 7.82 -13.07
N ALA A 19 -3.03 7.54 -12.79
CA ALA A 19 -2.53 6.17 -12.75
C ALA A 19 -3.08 5.39 -11.55
N MET A 20 -3.25 6.03 -10.39
CA MET A 20 -3.85 5.42 -9.20
C MET A 20 -5.32 5.09 -9.42
N ASP A 21 -6.10 6.00 -10.03
CA ASP A 21 -7.51 5.76 -10.37
C ASP A 21 -7.68 4.58 -11.34
N ALA A 22 -6.80 4.48 -12.33
CA ALA A 22 -6.79 3.37 -13.27
C ALA A 22 -6.46 2.03 -12.56
N MET A 23 -5.46 2.03 -11.68
CA MET A 23 -5.12 0.85 -10.87
C MET A 23 -6.27 0.44 -9.95
N GLU A 24 -6.93 1.39 -9.29
CA GLU A 24 -8.07 1.12 -8.43
C GLU A 24 -9.24 0.52 -9.21
N THR A 25 -9.52 1.05 -10.40
CA THR A 25 -10.55 0.54 -11.30
C THR A 25 -10.30 -0.93 -11.66
N GLU A 26 -9.07 -1.28 -12.04
CA GLU A 26 -8.72 -2.65 -12.40
C GLU A 26 -8.76 -3.60 -11.20
N LEU A 27 -8.29 -3.16 -10.03
CA LEU A 27 -8.36 -3.97 -8.80
C LEU A 27 -9.82 -4.25 -8.38
N LYS A 28 -10.72 -3.27 -8.53
CA LYS A 28 -12.16 -3.45 -8.27
C LYS A 28 -12.77 -4.48 -9.21
N ARG A 29 -12.34 -4.53 -10.48
CA ARG A 29 -12.81 -5.54 -11.46
C ARG A 29 -12.30 -6.95 -11.17
N LEU A 30 -11.08 -7.08 -10.66
CA LEU A 30 -10.47 -8.37 -10.32
C LEU A 30 -11.07 -9.00 -9.05
N SER A 31 -11.62 -8.18 -8.16
CA SER A 31 -12.40 -8.69 -7.04
C SER A 31 -13.79 -9.08 -7.54
N PRO A 32 -14.30 -10.31 -7.30
CA PRO A 32 -15.73 -10.58 -7.34
C PRO A 32 -16.37 -9.82 -6.17
N TRP A 33 -16.52 -8.51 -6.34
CA TRP A 33 -17.15 -7.61 -5.39
C TRP A 33 -18.66 -7.79 -5.54
N ASP A 34 -19.20 -8.75 -4.79
CA ASP A 34 -20.63 -9.00 -4.65
C ASP A 34 -21.31 -8.05 -3.64
N GLY A 35 -20.61 -7.01 -3.19
CA GLY A 35 -21.11 -6.03 -2.22
C GLY A 35 -21.03 -6.49 -0.76
N ARG A 36 -20.60 -7.73 -0.48
CA ARG A 36 -20.42 -8.23 0.89
C ARG A 36 -19.09 -7.77 1.48
N SER A 37 -19.12 -7.41 2.77
CA SER A 37 -17.90 -7.13 3.53
C SER A 37 -16.99 -8.37 3.56
N PRO A 38 -15.66 -8.20 3.56
CA PRO A 38 -14.74 -9.29 3.87
C PRO A 38 -15.12 -9.91 5.22
N GLY A 39 -15.69 -11.11 5.22
CA GLY A 39 -16.09 -11.83 6.44
C GLY A 39 -17.54 -12.32 6.48
N GLU A 40 -18.45 -11.82 5.65
CA GLU A 40 -19.82 -12.34 5.59
C GLU A 40 -19.88 -13.64 4.76
N GLY A 41 -19.81 -14.78 5.45
CA GLY A 41 -20.09 -16.10 4.89
C GLY A 41 -19.00 -16.73 4.00
N ARG A 42 -17.88 -16.04 3.74
CA ARG A 42 -16.72 -16.60 3.01
C ARG A 42 -15.63 -17.07 3.97
N ARG A 43 -15.05 -18.24 3.69
CA ARG A 43 -13.83 -18.70 4.38
C ARG A 43 -12.70 -17.71 4.11
N ALA A 44 -12.01 -17.28 5.17
CA ALA A 44 -10.89 -16.35 5.05
C ALA A 44 -9.69 -17.04 4.37
N TRP A 45 -9.05 -16.32 3.45
CA TRP A 45 -7.76 -16.74 2.89
C TRP A 45 -6.65 -16.41 3.89
N LEU A 46 -6.01 -17.43 4.46
CA LEU A 46 -5.00 -17.26 5.51
C LEU A 46 -3.57 -17.12 4.95
N GLY A 47 -3.42 -17.09 3.63
CA GLY A 47 -2.10 -17.05 2.97
C GLY A 47 -1.46 -18.43 2.92
N ALA A 48 -0.20 -18.54 3.37
CA ALA A 48 0.59 -19.78 3.26
C ALA A 48 -0.11 -21.03 3.86
N PRO A 49 -0.82 -20.96 5.00
CA PRO A 49 -1.59 -22.09 5.50
C PRO A 49 -2.69 -22.56 4.53
N SER A 50 -3.40 -21.63 3.89
CA SER A 50 -4.44 -21.97 2.89
C SER A 50 -3.83 -22.60 1.64
N VAL A 51 -2.69 -22.10 1.16
CA VAL A 51 -1.95 -22.69 0.03
C VAL A 51 -1.56 -24.13 0.32
N ARG A 52 -0.91 -24.37 1.47
CA ARG A 52 -0.48 -25.71 1.88
C ARG A 52 -1.66 -26.68 2.00
N PHE A 53 -2.79 -26.21 2.51
CA PHE A 53 -4.00 -27.04 2.58
C PHE A 53 -4.52 -27.40 1.17
N CYS A 54 -4.54 -26.44 0.24
CA CYS A 54 -4.92 -26.73 -1.15
C CYS A 54 -3.98 -27.74 -1.81
N GLU A 55 -2.66 -27.61 -1.62
CA GLU A 55 -1.66 -28.57 -2.11
C GLU A 55 -1.93 -29.98 -1.55
N GLN A 56 -2.16 -30.09 -0.23
CA GLN A 56 -2.50 -31.37 0.41
C GLN A 56 -3.78 -31.99 -0.13
N VAL A 57 -4.79 -31.18 -0.47
CA VAL A 57 -6.02 -31.66 -1.10
C VAL A 57 -5.74 -32.17 -2.51
N LEU A 58 -4.93 -31.46 -3.31
CA LEU A 58 -4.53 -31.92 -4.64
C LEU A 58 -3.79 -33.26 -4.58
N ASP A 59 -2.85 -33.40 -3.65
CA ASP A 59 -2.14 -34.67 -3.41
C ASP A 59 -3.13 -35.80 -3.05
N ALA A 60 -4.12 -35.51 -2.19
CA ALA A 60 -5.15 -36.49 -1.83
C ALA A 60 -6.03 -36.89 -3.02
N LEU A 61 -6.35 -35.95 -3.91
CA LEU A 61 -7.10 -36.22 -5.16
C LEU A 61 -6.29 -37.10 -6.13
N ASP A 62 -4.97 -37.02 -6.11
CA ASP A 62 -4.10 -37.91 -6.88
C ASP A 62 -4.02 -39.31 -6.29
N MET A 63 -3.94 -39.41 -4.96
CA MET A 63 -3.78 -40.70 -4.28
C MET A 63 -5.08 -41.49 -4.18
N PHE A 64 -6.22 -40.82 -4.05
CA PHE A 64 -7.51 -41.45 -3.72
C PHE A 64 -8.68 -40.92 -4.58
N PRO A 65 -8.59 -40.94 -5.93
CA PRO A 65 -9.66 -40.43 -6.78
C PRO A 65 -11.00 -41.16 -6.58
N GLU A 66 -10.97 -42.45 -6.22
CA GLU A 66 -12.15 -43.29 -6.01
C GLU A 66 -12.98 -42.95 -4.76
N VAL A 67 -12.43 -42.17 -3.83
CA VAL A 67 -13.13 -41.80 -2.58
C VAL A 67 -14.16 -40.68 -2.82
N LEU A 68 -14.06 -39.98 -3.94
CA LEU A 68 -14.99 -38.90 -4.26
C LEU A 68 -16.34 -39.42 -4.77
N PRO A 69 -17.45 -38.70 -4.48
CA PRO A 69 -18.75 -38.98 -5.07
C PRO A 69 -18.67 -39.03 -6.61
N GLY A 70 -19.34 -40.01 -7.22
CA GLY A 70 -19.21 -40.31 -8.65
C GLY A 70 -19.80 -39.27 -9.61
N ASP A 71 -20.47 -38.24 -9.12
CA ASP A 71 -20.97 -37.10 -9.88
C ASP A 71 -19.95 -35.95 -10.01
N LEU A 72 -18.83 -36.02 -9.29
CA LEU A 72 -17.79 -34.99 -9.31
C LEU A 72 -16.72 -35.29 -10.37
N ASP A 73 -16.57 -34.41 -11.36
CA ASP A 73 -15.44 -34.49 -12.30
C ASP A 73 -14.15 -33.99 -11.62
N ILE A 74 -13.34 -34.94 -11.16
CA ILE A 74 -12.06 -34.72 -10.48
C ILE A 74 -11.09 -33.90 -11.33
N ARG A 75 -11.11 -34.08 -12.66
CA ARG A 75 -10.23 -33.35 -13.57
C ARG A 75 -10.60 -31.89 -13.61
N ASP A 76 -11.89 -31.59 -13.64
CA ASP A 76 -12.37 -30.21 -13.60
C ASP A 76 -12.11 -29.54 -12.25
N VAL A 77 -12.35 -30.23 -11.14
CA VAL A 77 -12.06 -29.71 -9.79
C VAL A 77 -10.58 -29.35 -9.65
N ARG A 78 -9.70 -30.27 -10.03
CA ARG A 78 -8.26 -30.05 -10.01
C ARG A 78 -7.85 -28.84 -10.84
N ARG A 79 -8.30 -28.79 -12.09
CA ARG A 79 -7.98 -27.68 -13.00
C ARG A 79 -8.40 -26.35 -12.40
N ILE A 80 -9.62 -26.26 -11.85
CA ILE A 80 -10.10 -25.05 -11.18
C ILE A 80 -9.20 -24.67 -9.99
N MET A 81 -8.83 -25.63 -9.15
CA MET A 81 -7.97 -25.38 -7.99
C MET A 81 -6.58 -24.86 -8.40
N GLU A 82 -5.96 -25.47 -9.40
CA GLU A 82 -4.64 -25.08 -9.92
C GLU A 82 -4.68 -23.67 -10.55
N ASP A 83 -5.71 -23.39 -11.37
CA ASP A 83 -5.91 -22.08 -12.00
C ASP A 83 -6.09 -20.97 -10.95
N GLU A 84 -6.89 -21.22 -9.91
CA GLU A 84 -7.13 -20.27 -8.82
C GLU A 84 -5.88 -20.04 -7.95
N LEU A 85 -5.12 -21.10 -7.63
CA LEU A 85 -3.86 -20.96 -6.90
C LEU A 85 -2.87 -20.07 -7.68
N LEU A 86 -2.78 -20.26 -8.99
CA LEU A 86 -1.94 -19.44 -9.85
C LEU A 86 -2.43 -17.99 -9.92
N ALA A 87 -3.75 -17.76 -9.98
CA ALA A 87 -4.33 -16.43 -9.95
C ALA A 87 -4.02 -15.70 -8.63
N ILE A 88 -4.16 -16.39 -7.49
CA ILE A 88 -3.84 -15.85 -6.17
C ILE A 88 -2.35 -15.47 -6.08
N GLU A 89 -1.45 -16.33 -6.56
CA GLU A 89 -0.02 -16.06 -6.58
C GLU A 89 0.31 -14.81 -7.41
N ARG A 90 -0.34 -14.63 -8.57
CA ARG A 90 -0.22 -13.43 -9.40
C ARG A 90 -0.70 -12.19 -8.66
N LEU A 91 -1.81 -12.25 -7.93
CA LEU A 91 -2.36 -11.15 -7.12
C LEU A 91 -1.44 -10.78 -5.96
N VAL A 92 -0.87 -11.77 -5.26
CA VAL A 92 0.11 -11.57 -4.19
C VAL A 92 1.29 -10.74 -4.67
N ARG A 93 1.84 -11.05 -5.86
CA ARG A 93 2.94 -10.25 -6.45
C ARG A 93 2.56 -8.78 -6.70
N ARG A 94 1.32 -8.51 -7.12
CA ARG A 94 0.84 -7.13 -7.34
C ARG A 94 0.66 -6.41 -6.02
N ARG A 95 0.05 -7.05 -5.02
CA ARG A 95 -0.06 -6.51 -3.65
C ARG A 95 1.31 -6.11 -3.09
N ASP A 96 2.32 -6.95 -3.26
CA ASP A 96 3.66 -6.65 -2.74
C ASP A 96 4.33 -5.50 -3.50
N ARG A 97 4.03 -5.33 -4.80
CA ARG A 97 4.44 -4.14 -5.56
C ARG A 97 3.75 -2.87 -5.04
N LEU A 98 2.45 -2.93 -4.74
CA LEU A 98 1.70 -1.80 -4.17
C LEU A 98 2.27 -1.39 -2.81
N ARG A 99 2.65 -2.34 -1.95
CA ARG A 99 3.33 -2.05 -0.68
C ARG A 99 4.66 -1.30 -0.88
N ARG A 100 5.46 -1.68 -1.88
CA ARG A 100 6.70 -0.95 -2.21
C ARG A 100 6.41 0.47 -2.71
N LEU A 101 5.38 0.65 -3.53
CA LEU A 101 4.96 1.98 -4.00
C LEU A 101 4.53 2.87 -2.83
N ALA A 102 3.77 2.34 -1.87
CA ALA A 102 3.41 3.07 -0.66
C ALA A 102 4.64 3.52 0.13
N ALA A 103 5.63 2.63 0.33
CA ALA A 103 6.88 2.99 0.99
C ALA A 103 7.67 4.10 0.25
N HIS A 104 7.62 4.13 -1.08
CA HIS A 104 8.21 5.23 -1.86
C HIS A 104 7.44 6.55 -1.68
N ALA A 105 6.12 6.51 -1.56
CA ALA A 105 5.32 7.68 -1.26
C ALA A 105 5.66 8.26 0.13
N ASP A 106 5.80 7.40 1.15
CA ASP A 106 6.22 7.81 2.49
C ASP A 106 7.60 8.50 2.47
N ALA A 107 8.55 7.91 1.73
CA ALA A 107 9.88 8.49 1.57
C ALA A 107 9.84 9.87 0.88
N ALA A 108 8.98 10.04 -0.14
CA ALA A 108 8.82 11.31 -0.83
C ALA A 108 8.23 12.41 0.07
N VAL A 109 7.24 12.07 0.90
CA VAL A 109 6.67 12.97 1.90
C VAL A 109 7.71 13.37 2.93
N HIS A 110 8.46 12.39 3.46
CA HIS A 110 9.50 12.65 4.45
C HIS A 110 10.59 13.59 3.91
N ALA A 111 11.11 13.32 2.71
CA ALA A 111 12.11 14.16 2.06
C ALA A 111 11.60 15.59 1.88
N SER A 112 10.38 15.73 1.33
CA SER A 112 9.76 17.05 1.10
C SER A 112 9.51 17.83 2.39
N GLY A 113 9.17 17.12 3.48
CA GLY A 113 8.98 17.73 4.79
C GLY A 113 10.29 18.21 5.43
N GLY A 114 11.36 17.43 5.32
CA GLY A 114 12.69 17.83 5.81
C GLY A 114 13.20 19.08 5.11
N ASP A 115 13.12 19.08 3.79
CA ASP A 115 13.38 20.21 2.89
C ASP A 115 12.64 21.51 3.30
N LEU A 116 11.35 21.40 3.59
CA LEU A 116 10.55 22.51 4.11
C LEU A 116 11.05 22.96 5.49
N MET A 117 11.33 22.02 6.39
CA MET A 117 11.81 22.33 7.74
C MET A 117 13.16 23.04 7.72
N ASP A 118 14.09 22.63 6.87
CA ASP A 118 15.39 23.31 6.70
C ASP A 118 15.19 24.77 6.27
N THR A 119 14.31 24.99 5.29
CA THR A 119 13.96 26.34 4.82
C THR A 119 13.34 27.19 5.95
N VAL A 120 12.39 26.61 6.70
CA VAL A 120 11.71 27.30 7.81
C VAL A 120 12.71 27.64 8.93
N MET A 121 13.63 26.74 9.25
CA MET A 121 14.65 26.95 10.29
C MET A 121 15.67 28.02 9.90
N GLU A 122 16.06 28.09 8.63
CA GLU A 122 16.90 29.18 8.12
C GLU A 122 16.18 30.53 8.27
N VAL A 123 14.93 30.62 7.81
CA VAL A 123 14.12 31.85 7.92
C VAL A 123 13.89 32.24 9.39
N TYR A 124 13.59 31.29 10.27
CA TYR A 124 13.43 31.52 11.69
C TYR A 124 14.71 32.07 12.31
N SER A 125 15.87 31.52 11.96
CA SER A 125 17.17 31.96 12.48
C SER A 125 17.49 33.40 12.07
N LEU A 126 17.20 33.76 10.81
CA LEU A 126 17.35 35.13 10.30
C LEU A 126 16.39 36.11 11.01
N LEU A 127 15.13 35.72 11.19
CA LEU A 127 14.14 36.52 11.92
C LEU A 127 14.54 36.71 13.39
N ALA A 128 15.03 35.67 14.05
CA ALA A 128 15.48 35.75 15.43
C ALA A 128 16.68 36.69 15.58
N HIS A 129 17.61 36.67 14.61
CA HIS A 129 18.74 37.60 14.58
C HIS A 129 18.29 39.05 14.35
N ALA A 130 17.45 39.29 13.35
CA ALA A 130 16.92 40.62 13.03
C ALA A 130 16.07 41.19 14.18
N GLY A 131 15.21 40.37 14.78
CA GLY A 131 14.39 40.74 15.94
C GLY A 131 15.23 41.19 17.14
N ARG A 132 16.33 40.47 17.44
CA ARG A 132 17.29 40.89 18.48
C ARG A 132 17.91 42.25 18.16
N SER A 133 18.34 42.48 16.92
CA SER A 133 18.91 43.79 16.52
C SER A 133 17.89 44.93 16.56
N ALA A 134 16.59 44.63 16.42
CA ALA A 134 15.49 45.59 16.52
C ALA A 134 14.90 45.73 17.94
N GLY A 135 15.47 45.06 18.96
CA GLY A 135 14.99 45.10 20.34
C GLY A 135 13.73 44.27 20.63
N ILE A 136 13.28 43.44 19.68
CA ILE A 136 12.13 42.55 19.82
C ILE A 136 12.58 41.27 20.54
N ARG A 137 11.97 40.96 21.69
CA ARG A 137 12.25 39.71 22.43
C ARG A 137 11.52 38.53 21.78
N PRO A 138 12.14 37.35 21.70
CA PRO A 138 11.49 36.16 21.19
C PRO A 138 10.27 35.79 22.04
N VAL A 139 9.20 35.35 21.37
CA VAL A 139 8.04 34.74 22.02
C VAL A 139 8.47 33.33 22.48
N PRO A 140 8.26 32.94 23.74
CA PRO A 140 8.63 31.61 24.23
C PRO A 140 7.97 30.51 23.39
N GLY A 141 8.74 29.48 23.02
CA GLY A 141 8.20 28.31 22.34
C GLY A 141 7.32 27.47 23.28
N PRO A 142 6.45 26.58 22.76
CA PRO A 142 5.69 25.65 23.58
C PRO A 142 6.66 24.68 24.28
N GLY A 143 7.06 25.01 25.51
CA GLY A 143 8.00 24.23 26.31
C GLY A 143 8.97 25.08 27.14
N ASP A 144 9.16 26.36 26.82
CA ASP A 144 10.05 27.23 27.59
C ASP A 144 9.27 27.91 28.72
N THR A 145 9.47 27.45 29.96
CA THR A 145 9.06 28.21 31.15
C THR A 145 10.04 29.35 31.40
N PRO A 146 9.56 30.58 31.62
CA PRO A 146 10.43 31.70 31.95
C PRO A 146 11.09 31.45 33.33
N ARG A 147 12.42 31.46 33.37
CA ARG A 147 13.21 31.61 34.60
C ARG A 147 13.32 33.09 34.97
#